data_AF-A0A352RDY4-F1
#
_entry.id   AF-A0A352RDY4-F1
#
_cell.length_a   1.000
_cell.length_b   1.000
_cell.length_c   1.000
_cell.angle_alpha   90.00
_cell.angle_beta   90.00
_cell.angle_gamma   90.00
#
_symmetry.space_group_name_H-M   'P 1'
#
loop_
_entity.id
_entity.type
_entity.pdbx_description
1 polymer ?
#
loop_
_entity_poly.entity_id
_entity_poly.type
_entity_poly.pdbx_seq_one_letter_code
_entity_poly.pdbx_strand_id
1 'polypeptide(L)' 'MIPEEIVLAEGGSRRQDSVHNALLKIMQDEQVAELILIHDGARPFCSEKLIDRIIDAAHEH' A
#
# COMPACT_ATOMS: atom_id res chain seq x y z
N MET A 1 10.46 -7.92 -14.89
CA MET A 1 9.65 -9.03 -14.38
C MET A 1 8.94 -8.51 -13.15
N ILE A 2 7.62 -8.52 -13.16
CA ILE A 2 6.82 -8.06 -12.03
C ILE A 2 6.78 -9.22 -11.01
N PRO A 3 7.00 -9.01 -9.69
CA PRO A 3 6.97 -10.09 -8.70
C PRO A 3 5.63 -10.84 -8.71
N GLU A 4 5.64 -12.11 -8.28
CA GLU A 4 4.51 -13.07 -8.42
C GLU A 4 3.19 -12.64 -7.76
N GLU A 5 3.16 -11.61 -6.91
CA GLU A 5 1.94 -11.10 -6.27
C GLU A 5 1.75 -9.60 -6.51
N ILE A 6 1.23 -9.22 -7.68
CA ILE A 6 0.68 -7.89 -7.92
C ILE A 6 -0.82 -7.97 -8.17
N VAL A 7 -1.59 -7.34 -7.30
CA VAL A 7 -3.01 -7.10 -7.49
C VAL A 7 -3.20 -5.72 -8.11
N LEU A 8 -3.82 -5.69 -9.29
CA LEU A 8 -4.19 -4.44 -9.94
C LEU A 8 -5.57 -3.97 -9.45
N ALA A 9 -5.68 -2.66 -9.22
CA ALA A 9 -6.93 -1.98 -8.92
C ALA A 9 -7.10 -0.78 -9.87
N GLU A 10 -8.35 -0.41 -10.16
CA GLU A 10 -8.63 0.78 -10.96
C GLU A 10 -8.32 2.05 -10.16
N GLY A 11 -7.62 2.99 -10.79
CA GLY A 11 -7.40 4.31 -10.24
C GLY A 11 -8.69 5.15 -10.22
N GLY A 12 -8.71 6.19 -9.40
CA GLY A 12 -9.76 7.20 -9.38
C GLY A 12 -9.28 8.57 -9.84
N SER A 13 -10.17 9.56 -9.80
CA SER A 13 -9.89 10.93 -10.26
C SER A 13 -8.82 11.65 -9.43
N ARG A 14 -8.68 11.27 -8.16
CA ARG A 14 -7.72 11.82 -7.20
C ARG A 14 -6.92 10.69 -6.57
N ARG A 15 -5.78 11.03 -5.95
CA ARG A 15 -4.93 10.07 -5.22
C ARG A 15 -5.72 9.25 -4.19
N GLN A 16 -6.54 9.90 -3.37
CA GLN A 16 -7.33 9.22 -2.34
C GLN A 16 -8.40 8.28 -2.93
N ASP A 17 -8.92 8.57 -4.13
CA ASP A 17 -9.90 7.71 -4.79
C ASP A 17 -9.22 6.41 -5.25
N SER A 18 -8.02 6.52 -5.83
CA SER A 18 -7.19 5.35 -6.19
C SER A 18 -6.82 4.51 -4.96
N VAL A 19 -6.42 5.15 -3.86
CA VAL A 19 -6.13 4.47 -2.59
C VAL A 19 -7.37 3.76 -2.06
N HIS A 20 -8.52 4.42 -2.06
CA HIS A 20 -9.78 3.83 -1.59
C HIS A 20 -10.16 2.57 -2.39
N ASN A 21 -10.06 2.62 -3.72
CA ASN A 21 -10.33 1.46 -4.58
C ASN A 21 -9.39 0.28 -4.27
N ALA A 22 -8.11 0.55 -4.04
CA ALA A 22 -7.15 -0.48 -3.64
C ALA A 22 -7.49 -1.09 -2.28
N LEU A 23 -7.86 -0.27 -1.29
CA LEU A 23 -8.28 -0.75 0.03
C LEU A 23 -9.53 -1.64 -0.05
N LEU A 24 -10.55 -1.25 -0.82
CA LEU A 24 -11.74 -2.07 -1.05
C LEU A 24 -11.39 -3.43 -1.68
N LYS A 25 -10.43 -3.46 -2.59
CA LYS A 25 -9.93 -4.68 -3.23
C LYS A 25 -9.22 -5.59 -2.21
N ILE A 26 -8.35 -5.03 -1.37
CA ILE A 26 -7.62 -5.76 -0.31
C ILE A 26 -8.60 -6.35 0.71
N MET A 27 -9.65 -5.61 1.09
CA MET A 27 -10.66 -6.08 2.04
C MET A 27 -11.50 -7.26 1.52
N GLN A 28 -11.41 -7.61 0.23
CA GLN A 28 -12.08 -8.77 -0.35
C GLN A 28 -11.21 -10.04 -0.27
N ASP A 29 -9.95 -9.93 0.15
CA ASP A 29 -9.05 -11.06 0.31
C ASP A 29 -9.40 -11.89 1.56
N GLU A 30 -9.10 -13.19 1.53
CA GLU A 30 -9.37 -14.11 2.64
C GLU A 30 -8.57 -13.73 3.90
N GLN A 31 -7.38 -13.14 3.70
CA GLN A 31 -6.52 -12.63 4.76
C GLN A 31 -6.43 -11.10 4.65
N VAL A 32 -7.08 -10.41 5.57
CA VAL A 32 -7.00 -8.94 5.64
C VAL A 32 -5.72 -8.54 6.36
N ALA A 33 -4.90 -7.71 5.72
CA ALA A 33 -3.69 -7.17 6.33
C ALA A 33 -4.01 -6.27 7.53
N GLU A 34 -3.28 -6.44 8.63
CA GLU A 34 -3.40 -5.61 9.84
C GLU A 34 -2.83 -4.20 9.63
N LEU A 35 -1.82 -4.08 8.77
CA LEU A 35 -1.14 -2.83 8.44
C LEU A 35 -1.01 -2.66 6.92
N ILE A 36 -1.34 -1.47 6.42
CA ILE A 36 -1.23 -1.13 4.99
C ILE A 36 -0.34 0.09 4.84
N LEU A 37 0.76 -0.07 4.10
CA LEU A 37 1.66 1.03 3.74
C LEU A 37 1.29 1.58 2.37
N ILE A 38 1.08 2.90 2.28
CA ILE A 38 0.77 3.58 1.01
C ILE A 38 2.04 4.25 0.47
N HIS A 39 2.48 3.85 -0.72
CA HIS A 39 3.65 4.41 -1.40
C HIS A 39 3.28 5.05 -2.74
N ASP A 40 3.92 6.18 -3.06
CA ASP A 40 3.73 6.83 -4.36
C ASP A 40 4.68 6.19 -5.40
N GLY A 41 4.13 5.70 -6.51
CA GLY A 41 4.92 5.06 -7.58
C GLY A 41 6.01 5.95 -8.21
N ALA A 42 5.89 7.28 -8.10
CA ALA A 42 6.89 8.24 -8.56
C ALA A 42 8.15 8.33 -7.66
N ARG A 43 8.24 7.53 -6.58
CA ARG A 43 9.34 7.55 -5.59
C ARG A 43 10.11 6.21 -5.58
N PRO A 44 10.90 5.88 -6.62
CA PRO A 44 11.52 4.56 -6.75
C PRO A 44 12.69 4.27 -5.79
N PHE A 45 13.22 5.28 -5.08
CA PHE A 45 14.42 5.14 -4.26
C PHE A 45 14.13 5.18 -2.75
N CYS A 46 13.08 4.49 -2.31
CA CYS A 46 12.78 4.30 -0.89
C CYS A 46 13.84 3.39 -0.25
N SER A 47 14.31 3.71 0.96
CA SER A 47 15.24 2.86 1.71
C SER A 47 14.49 1.95 2.67
N GLU A 48 15.02 0.75 2.93
CA GLU A 48 14.46 -0.21 3.91
C GLU A 48 14.31 0.45 5.29
N LYS A 49 15.33 1.19 5.75
CA LYS A 49 15.27 1.94 7.02
C LYS A 49 14.13 2.95 7.11
N LEU A 50 13.68 3.49 5.97
CA LEU A 50 12.52 4.39 5.97
C LEU A 50 11.24 3.58 6.21
N ILE A 51 11.11 2.41 5.58
CA ILE A 51 9.97 1.51 5.73
C ILE A 51 9.87 1.03 7.19
N ASP A 52 10.97 0.57 7.78
CA ASP A 52 11.02 0.10 9.17
C ASP A 52 10.48 1.17 10.14
N ARG A 53 10.97 2.42 10.03
CA ARG A 53 10.52 3.52 10.89
C ARG A 53 9.04 3.86 10.72
N ILE A 54 8.48 3.69 9.52
CA ILE A 54 7.06 3.96 9.27
C ILE A 54 6.21 2.86 9.93
N ILE A 55 6.65 1.61 9.89
CA ILE A 55 5.98 0.48 10.57
C ILE A 55 6.01 0.70 12.09
N ASP A 56 7.19 1.02 12.65
CA ASP A 56 7.32 1.30 14.08
C ASP A 56 6.38 2.43 14.53
N ALA A 57 6.39 3.55 13.80
CA ALA A 57 5.51 4.69 14.09
C ALA A 57 4.01 4.37 13.94
N ALA A 58 3.64 3.42 13.08
CA ALA A 58 2.25 2.99 12.91
C ALA A 58 1.75 2.12 14.08
N HIS A 59 2.65 1.46 14.82
CA HIS A 59 2.29 0.69 16.02
C HIS A 59 2.25 1.53 17.30
N GLU A 60 2.87 2.71 17.32
CA GLU A 60 2.91 3.60 18.49
C GLU A 60 1.61 4.41 18.70
N HIS A 61 0.66 4.35 17.76
CA HIS A 61 -0.59 5.12 17.75
C HIS A 61 -1.81 4.25 17.46
#